data_AF-U7QYV9-F1
#
_entry.id   AF-U7QYV9-F1
#
_cell.length_a   1.000
_cell.length_b   1.000
_cell.length_c   1.000
_cell.angle_alpha   90.00
_cell.angle_beta   90.00
_cell.angle_gamma   90.00
#
_symmetry.space_group_name_H-M   'P 1'
#
loop_
_entity.id
_entity.type
_entity.pdbx_description
1 polymer ?
#
loop_
_entity_poly.entity_id
_entity_poly.type
_entity_poly.pdbx_seq_one_letter_code
_entity_poly.pdbx_strand_id
1 'polypeptide(L)'
;MPDDIRSQPDKFLDLIEAEQVTIVTQTPASLKNLLSEFQDRPRTYAIKHWVICGEALLSATVRPYLNTQWTLWNMYGPAEATVYTTVEKVTEALTDYNVIPIGKPLGFATVYLLNSSMQTPPMGEVGEIYIGGRGVARGYVGLEQLTAQCFIPDPYIDNGRIYKTGDLAYWDGERIHFCGRVDNQVKVAGYRIEIAEIEDCLNRHHAIADAAVIVESHEGADRLVAILVPASQRNLPEESAIRDHLRAYLPIYMLPGRIMLADELPCNTHNKVDRRALNDLIKAGRLTDISSLRPVPVLPVDSVFAEISKSWCEVLGRATVGLDDAFFDIGGNSLALMQIHAHIVQLPGCRALLPSDLFRFPTIRMLANYLLRPLQPMTLADVADKPSQTRRQKTLSSRRSLKGEQDV
;
A
#
# COMPACT_ATOMS: atom_id res chain seq x y z
N MET A 1 9.54 6.78 -12.25
CA MET A 1 8.26 7.47 -12.00
C MET A 1 8.35 8.13 -10.63
N PRO A 2 8.07 9.44 -10.51
CA PRO A 2 8.01 10.13 -9.23
C PRO A 2 7.01 9.50 -8.24
N ASP A 3 7.32 9.50 -6.95
CA ASP A 3 6.49 8.86 -5.92
C ASP A 3 5.11 9.50 -5.77
N ASP A 4 4.99 10.81 -6.00
CA ASP A 4 3.74 11.56 -5.96
C ASP A 4 2.78 11.22 -7.11
N ILE A 5 3.29 10.65 -8.21
CA ILE A 5 2.49 10.09 -9.30
C ILE A 5 2.13 8.63 -8.98
N ARG A 6 3.08 7.86 -8.42
CA ARG A 6 2.88 6.44 -8.08
C ARG A 6 1.71 6.21 -7.12
N SER A 7 1.56 7.09 -6.14
CA SER A 7 0.54 6.96 -5.11
C SER A 7 -0.80 7.63 -5.46
N GLN A 8 -0.91 8.25 -6.65
CA GLN A 8 -2.10 8.99 -7.08
C GLN A 8 -2.69 8.33 -8.34
N PRO A 9 -3.74 7.50 -8.18
CA PRO A 9 -4.33 6.73 -9.27
C PRO A 9 -4.67 7.56 -10.52
N ASP A 10 -5.23 8.75 -10.34
CA ASP A 10 -5.62 9.65 -11.42
C ASP A 10 -4.41 10.14 -12.24
N LYS A 11 -3.36 10.61 -11.57
CA LYS A 11 -2.12 11.04 -12.24
C LYS A 11 -1.39 9.88 -12.91
N PHE A 12 -1.44 8.70 -12.30
CA PHE A 12 -0.85 7.50 -12.89
C PHE A 12 -1.56 7.12 -14.19
N LEU A 13 -2.90 7.18 -14.22
CA LEU A 13 -3.69 6.93 -15.43
C LEU A 13 -3.47 7.99 -16.51
N ASP A 14 -3.40 9.28 -16.13
CA ASP A 14 -3.06 10.37 -17.07
C ASP A 14 -1.69 10.13 -17.72
N LEU A 15 -0.69 9.68 -16.94
CA LEU A 15 0.64 9.33 -17.47
C LEU A 15 0.60 8.12 -18.40
N ILE A 16 -0.12 7.05 -18.03
CA ILE A 16 -0.27 5.85 -18.87
C ILE A 16 -0.83 6.22 -20.24
N GLU A 17 -1.85 7.08 -20.28
CA GLU A 17 -2.45 7.54 -21.52
C GLU A 17 -1.51 8.43 -22.32
N ALA A 18 -0.92 9.45 -21.70
CA ALA A 18 -0.04 10.40 -22.37
C ALA A 18 1.16 9.71 -23.04
N GLU A 19 1.75 8.73 -22.35
CA GLU A 19 2.93 8.00 -22.82
C GLU A 19 2.59 6.73 -23.62
N GLN A 20 1.30 6.45 -23.85
CA GLN A 20 0.83 5.28 -24.61
C GLN A 20 1.42 3.96 -24.08
N VAL A 21 1.42 3.81 -22.75
CA VAL A 21 2.03 2.67 -22.06
C VAL A 21 1.35 1.36 -22.47
N THR A 22 2.16 0.37 -22.88
CA THR A 22 1.66 -0.94 -23.36
C THR A 22 1.79 -2.07 -22.34
N ILE A 23 2.68 -1.93 -21.36
CA ILE A 23 2.91 -2.90 -20.29
C ILE A 23 2.92 -2.16 -18.95
N VAL A 24 2.10 -2.61 -18.02
CA VAL A 24 2.03 -2.05 -16.67
C VAL A 24 2.28 -3.15 -15.66
N THR A 25 3.15 -2.89 -14.68
CA THR A 25 3.39 -3.79 -13.55
C THR A 25 2.75 -3.22 -12.30
N GLN A 26 1.97 -4.01 -11.58
CA GLN A 26 1.31 -3.61 -10.34
C GLN A 26 1.24 -4.73 -9.31
N THR A 27 0.98 -4.35 -8.06
CA THR A 27 0.55 -5.28 -7.01
C THR A 27 -0.97 -5.48 -7.08
N PRO A 28 -1.52 -6.60 -6.58
CA PRO A 28 -2.96 -6.78 -6.48
C PRO A 28 -3.69 -5.61 -5.80
N ALA A 29 -3.15 -5.09 -4.68
CA ALA A 29 -3.70 -3.93 -3.99
C ALA A 29 -3.70 -2.66 -4.87
N SER A 30 -2.57 -2.36 -5.52
CA SER A 30 -2.46 -1.16 -6.38
C SER A 30 -3.36 -1.27 -7.61
N LEU A 31 -3.44 -2.47 -8.19
CA LEU A 31 -4.34 -2.76 -9.30
C LEU A 31 -5.78 -2.49 -8.88
N LYS A 32 -6.25 -3.01 -7.73
CA LYS A 32 -7.61 -2.75 -7.24
C LYS A 32 -7.96 -1.27 -7.17
N ASN A 33 -7.05 -0.44 -6.66
CA ASN A 33 -7.24 1.02 -6.55
C ASN A 33 -7.28 1.72 -7.91
N LEU A 34 -6.46 1.27 -8.87
CA LEU A 34 -6.49 1.80 -10.23
C LEU A 34 -7.78 1.40 -10.97
N LEU A 35 -8.22 0.17 -10.73
CA LEU A 35 -9.35 -0.45 -11.40
C LEU A 35 -10.71 0.19 -11.09
N SER A 36 -10.89 0.77 -9.89
CA SER A 36 -12.06 1.59 -9.58
C SER A 36 -12.08 2.88 -10.42
N GLU A 37 -10.93 3.53 -10.59
CA GLU A 37 -10.82 4.78 -11.35
C GLU A 37 -10.97 4.55 -12.88
N PHE A 38 -10.58 3.38 -13.40
CA PHE A 38 -10.81 3.01 -14.80
C PHE A 38 -12.30 3.02 -15.19
N GLN A 39 -13.19 2.60 -14.29
CA GLN A 39 -14.62 2.52 -14.57
C GLN A 39 -15.27 3.90 -14.67
N ASP A 40 -14.75 4.86 -13.90
CA ASP A 40 -15.27 6.23 -13.86
C ASP A 40 -14.70 7.13 -14.99
N ARG A 41 -13.65 6.67 -15.69
CA ARG A 41 -13.01 7.39 -16.80
C ARG A 41 -12.80 6.48 -18.02
N PRO A 42 -13.82 6.30 -18.88
CA PRO A 42 -13.68 5.51 -20.10
C PRO A 42 -12.75 6.23 -21.08
N ARG A 43 -11.45 5.94 -21.00
CA ARG A 43 -10.42 6.39 -21.93
C ARG A 43 -9.88 5.22 -22.74
N THR A 44 -9.29 5.51 -23.89
CA THR A 44 -8.63 4.50 -24.71
C THR A 44 -7.17 4.38 -24.30
N TYR A 45 -6.84 3.31 -23.59
CA TYR A 45 -5.47 3.02 -23.20
C TYR A 45 -4.80 2.06 -24.18
N ALA A 46 -3.52 2.29 -24.48
CA ALA A 46 -2.70 1.41 -25.33
C ALA A 46 -2.22 0.14 -24.62
N ILE A 47 -2.67 -0.09 -23.38
CA ILE A 47 -2.22 -1.19 -22.53
C ILE A 47 -2.59 -2.53 -23.17
N LYS A 48 -1.60 -3.41 -23.28
CA LYS A 48 -1.73 -4.78 -23.78
C LYS A 48 -1.51 -5.82 -22.68
N HIS A 49 -0.66 -5.51 -21.70
CA HIS A 49 -0.27 -6.45 -20.65
C HIS A 49 -0.26 -5.79 -19.27
N TRP A 50 -0.91 -6.47 -18.32
CA TRP A 50 -0.76 -6.19 -16.90
C TRP A 50 0.03 -7.32 -16.26
N VAL A 51 1.15 -6.99 -15.64
CA VAL A 51 1.94 -7.91 -14.83
C VAL A 51 1.61 -7.66 -13.36
N ILE A 52 1.08 -8.67 -12.69
CA ILE A 52 0.58 -8.59 -11.33
C ILE A 52 1.45 -9.48 -10.45
N CYS A 53 2.09 -8.90 -9.43
CA CYS A 53 2.98 -9.65 -8.54
C CYS A 53 3.05 -9.00 -7.17
N GLY A 54 3.54 -9.75 -6.19
CA GLY A 54 3.88 -9.23 -4.88
C GLY A 54 2.90 -9.65 -3.78
N GLU A 55 1.66 -10.01 -4.11
CA GLU A 55 0.64 -10.51 -3.18
C GLU A 55 -0.12 -11.68 -3.81
N ALA A 56 -0.91 -12.40 -3.01
CA ALA A 56 -1.85 -13.37 -3.54
C ALA A 56 -2.91 -12.66 -4.40
N LEU A 57 -3.05 -13.05 -5.67
CA LEU A 57 -4.01 -12.44 -6.58
C LEU A 57 -5.37 -13.09 -6.42
N LEU A 58 -6.35 -12.37 -5.88
CA LEU A 58 -7.71 -12.86 -5.72
C LEU A 58 -8.46 -12.85 -7.05
N SER A 59 -9.23 -13.91 -7.32
CA SER A 59 -10.04 -13.98 -8.55
C SER A 59 -11.08 -12.87 -8.63
N ALA A 60 -11.64 -12.46 -7.49
CA ALA A 60 -12.55 -11.32 -7.38
C ALA A 60 -11.94 -10.00 -7.89
N THR A 61 -10.63 -9.78 -7.71
CA THR A 61 -9.93 -8.57 -8.16
C THR A 61 -9.87 -8.49 -9.69
N VAL A 62 -9.71 -9.62 -10.36
CA VAL A 62 -9.46 -9.67 -11.82
C VAL A 62 -10.68 -9.98 -12.65
N ARG A 63 -11.70 -10.65 -12.08
CA ARG A 63 -12.92 -11.10 -12.78
C ARG A 63 -13.58 -10.00 -13.64
N PRO A 64 -13.74 -8.74 -13.19
CA PRO A 64 -14.36 -7.70 -14.02
C PRO A 64 -13.55 -7.32 -15.27
N TYR A 65 -12.28 -7.72 -15.35
CA TYR A 65 -11.32 -7.25 -16.36
C TYR A 65 -10.84 -8.34 -17.32
N LEU A 66 -11.38 -9.56 -17.22
CA LEU A 66 -10.99 -10.67 -18.09
C LEU A 66 -11.53 -10.54 -19.53
N ASN A 67 -12.64 -9.81 -19.71
CA ASN A 67 -13.27 -9.57 -21.00
C ASN A 67 -12.82 -8.23 -21.65
N THR A 68 -11.60 -7.80 -21.34
CA THR A 68 -11.02 -6.57 -21.88
C THR A 68 -9.99 -6.88 -22.98
N GLN A 69 -9.49 -5.85 -23.65
CA GLN A 69 -8.51 -5.99 -24.72
C GLN A 69 -7.09 -6.38 -24.26
N TRP A 70 -6.81 -6.32 -22.96
CA TRP A 70 -5.48 -6.60 -22.41
C TRP A 70 -5.40 -8.00 -21.77
N THR A 71 -4.17 -8.50 -21.64
CA THR A 71 -3.88 -9.76 -20.96
C THR A 71 -3.37 -9.48 -19.55
N LEU A 72 -3.91 -10.19 -18.57
CA LEU A 72 -3.40 -10.19 -17.20
C LEU A 72 -2.44 -11.37 -16.99
N TRP A 73 -1.33 -11.11 -16.32
CA TRP A 73 -0.32 -12.09 -15.97
C TRP A 73 -0.13 -12.08 -14.45
N ASN A 74 -0.39 -13.21 -13.79
CA ASN A 74 -0.01 -13.40 -12.39
C ASN A 74 1.43 -13.89 -12.35
N MET A 75 2.32 -13.16 -11.71
CA MET A 75 3.72 -13.54 -11.55
C MET A 75 4.06 -13.64 -10.07
N TYR A 76 5.01 -14.51 -9.77
CA TYR A 76 5.53 -14.70 -8.42
C TYR A 76 7.04 -14.84 -8.47
N GLY A 77 7.72 -14.19 -7.53
CA GLY A 77 9.13 -14.38 -7.28
C GLY A 77 9.58 -13.58 -6.06
N PRO A 78 10.43 -14.15 -5.19
CA PRO A 78 11.13 -13.38 -4.16
C PRO A 78 12.29 -12.57 -4.77
N ALA A 79 12.77 -11.56 -4.04
CA ALA A 79 13.91 -10.74 -4.48
C ALA A 79 15.18 -11.59 -4.66
N GLU A 80 15.33 -12.60 -3.82
CA GLU A 80 16.41 -13.59 -3.80
C GLU A 80 16.41 -14.51 -5.03
N ALA A 81 15.35 -14.48 -5.84
CA ALA A 81 15.25 -15.23 -7.10
C ALA A 81 15.16 -14.31 -8.34
N THR A 82 15.51 -13.02 -8.20
CA THR A 82 15.50 -12.02 -9.28
C THR A 82 14.08 -11.72 -9.81
N VAL A 83 13.28 -11.08 -8.97
CA VAL A 83 11.98 -10.47 -9.29
C VAL A 83 10.85 -11.47 -9.59
N TYR A 84 10.97 -12.27 -10.65
CA TYR A 84 9.94 -13.23 -11.06
C TYR A 84 10.55 -14.61 -11.30
N THR A 85 9.84 -15.63 -10.83
CA THR A 85 10.22 -17.04 -10.90
C THR A 85 9.17 -17.83 -11.67
N THR A 86 7.89 -17.55 -11.46
CA THR A 86 6.77 -18.23 -12.12
C THR A 86 5.83 -17.24 -12.78
N VAL A 87 5.06 -17.73 -13.75
CA VAL A 87 4.07 -16.95 -14.50
C VAL A 87 2.83 -17.79 -14.80
N GLU A 88 1.66 -17.15 -14.66
CA GLU A 88 0.37 -17.67 -15.11
C GLU A 88 -0.35 -16.61 -15.94
N LYS A 89 -0.89 -17.00 -17.09
CA LYS A 89 -1.82 -16.16 -17.85
C LYS A 89 -3.19 -16.27 -17.20
N VAL A 90 -3.74 -15.16 -16.68
CA VAL A 90 -5.05 -15.19 -16.04
C VAL A 90 -6.12 -15.38 -17.11
N THR A 91 -6.95 -16.42 -16.94
CA THR A 91 -8.09 -16.73 -17.82
C THR A 91 -9.37 -16.86 -16.98
N GLU A 92 -10.53 -16.84 -17.63
CA GLU A 92 -11.83 -17.02 -16.96
C GLU A 92 -11.89 -18.33 -16.17
N ALA A 93 -11.36 -19.42 -16.73
CA ALA A 93 -11.31 -20.73 -16.06
C ALA A 93 -10.54 -20.71 -14.74
N LEU A 94 -9.56 -19.81 -14.58
CA LEU A 94 -8.80 -19.69 -13.32
C LEU A 94 -9.57 -18.94 -12.24
N THR A 95 -10.70 -18.32 -12.56
CA THR A 95 -11.53 -17.63 -11.56
C THR A 95 -12.43 -18.55 -10.75
N ASP A 96 -12.40 -19.86 -11.03
CA ASP A 96 -13.00 -20.90 -10.17
C ASP A 96 -12.19 -21.09 -8.88
N TYR A 97 -10.90 -20.72 -8.89
CA TYR A 97 -10.10 -20.63 -7.68
C TYR A 97 -10.34 -19.29 -6.97
N ASN A 98 -10.29 -19.28 -5.64
CA ASN A 98 -10.34 -18.03 -4.87
C ASN A 98 -9.06 -17.19 -5.07
N VAL A 99 -7.91 -17.87 -5.12
CA VAL A 99 -6.60 -17.28 -5.40
C VAL A 99 -6.11 -17.80 -6.75
N ILE A 100 -5.73 -16.90 -7.65
CA ILE A 100 -5.18 -17.26 -8.96
C ILE A 100 -3.83 -17.98 -8.76
N PRO A 101 -3.61 -19.14 -9.42
CA PRO A 101 -2.35 -19.88 -9.30
C PRO A 101 -1.16 -19.02 -9.70
N ILE A 102 0.01 -19.30 -9.10
CA ILE A 102 1.26 -18.62 -9.48
C ILE A 102 1.90 -19.25 -10.73
N GLY A 103 1.31 -20.34 -11.23
CA GLY A 103 1.53 -20.88 -12.56
C GLY A 103 2.75 -21.77 -12.68
N LYS A 104 3.53 -21.57 -13.75
CA LYS A 104 4.67 -22.42 -14.11
C LYS A 104 5.99 -21.66 -14.02
N PRO A 105 7.12 -22.35 -13.75
CA PRO A 105 8.43 -21.71 -13.74
C PRO A 105 8.77 -21.04 -15.08
N LEU A 106 9.41 -19.88 -15.02
CA LEU A 106 10.05 -19.25 -16.17
C LEU A 106 11.24 -20.09 -16.62
N GLY A 107 11.60 -20.04 -17.90
CA GLY A 107 12.59 -20.96 -18.49
C GLY A 107 14.02 -20.90 -17.91
N PHE A 108 14.33 -19.91 -17.07
CA PHE A 108 15.62 -19.79 -16.36
C PHE A 108 15.56 -20.24 -14.90
N ALA A 109 14.38 -20.54 -14.38
CA ALA A 109 14.14 -20.90 -12.99
C ALA A 109 13.69 -22.36 -12.88
N THR A 110 14.10 -23.00 -11.80
CA THR A 110 13.59 -24.31 -11.39
C THR A 110 12.86 -24.14 -10.07
N VAL A 111 11.66 -24.70 -9.94
CA VAL A 111 10.89 -24.66 -8.70
C VAL A 111 10.71 -26.07 -8.20
N TYR A 112 11.11 -26.29 -6.95
CA TYR A 112 10.88 -27.53 -6.22
C TYR A 112 9.83 -27.26 -5.15
N LEU A 113 8.88 -28.18 -5.00
CA LEU A 113 8.03 -28.26 -3.82
C LEU A 113 8.59 -29.38 -2.97
N LEU A 114 9.05 -29.09 -1.76
CA LEU A 114 9.72 -30.07 -0.88
C LEU A 114 9.05 -30.11 0.49
N ASN A 115 8.95 -31.30 1.06
CA ASN A 115 8.53 -31.50 2.44
C ASN A 115 9.70 -31.30 3.43
N SER A 116 9.44 -31.48 4.73
CA SER A 116 10.45 -31.33 5.79
C SER A 116 11.63 -32.31 5.67
N SER A 117 11.48 -33.40 4.93
CA SER A 117 12.53 -34.38 4.63
C SER A 117 13.27 -34.10 3.31
N MET A 118 13.07 -32.93 2.71
CA MET A 118 13.64 -32.54 1.40
C MET A 118 13.22 -33.47 0.24
N GLN A 119 11.99 -34.00 0.30
CA GLN A 119 11.42 -34.85 -0.74
C GLN A 119 10.22 -34.18 -1.40
N THR A 120 10.01 -34.45 -2.68
CA THR A 120 8.82 -33.99 -3.41
C THR A 120 7.56 -34.63 -2.83
N PRO A 121 6.58 -33.84 -2.35
CA PRO A 121 5.33 -34.39 -1.85
C PRO A 121 4.48 -34.94 -3.01
N PRO A 122 3.52 -35.84 -2.73
CA PRO A 122 2.51 -36.26 -3.70
C PRO A 122 1.79 -35.08 -4.37
N MET A 123 1.26 -35.31 -5.56
CA MET A 123 0.48 -34.29 -6.28
C MET A 123 -0.72 -33.82 -5.44
N GLY A 124 -0.95 -32.51 -5.38
CA GLY A 124 -1.98 -31.89 -4.56
C GLY A 124 -1.62 -31.70 -3.09
N GLU A 125 -0.53 -32.29 -2.59
CA GLU A 125 -0.05 -32.05 -1.23
C GLU A 125 0.84 -30.80 -1.14
N VAL A 126 0.77 -30.14 0.02
CA VAL A 126 1.50 -28.90 0.27
C VAL A 126 2.96 -29.19 0.59
N GLY A 127 3.86 -28.51 -0.10
CA GLY A 127 5.29 -28.43 0.20
C GLY A 127 5.74 -26.98 0.32
N GLU A 128 6.97 -26.78 0.80
CA GLU A 128 7.64 -25.49 0.76
C GLU A 128 8.28 -25.27 -0.62
N ILE A 129 8.21 -24.04 -1.11
CA ILE A 129 8.80 -23.62 -2.37
C ILE A 129 10.31 -23.42 -2.18
N TYR A 130 11.09 -24.10 -3.02
CA TYR A 130 12.51 -23.86 -3.20
C TYR A 130 12.78 -23.47 -4.65
N ILE A 131 13.69 -22.51 -4.85
CA ILE A 131 13.97 -21.97 -6.18
C ILE A 131 15.42 -22.21 -6.55
N GLY A 132 15.66 -22.94 -7.62
CA GLY A 132 16.96 -23.11 -8.28
C GLY A 132 17.08 -22.34 -9.59
N GLY A 133 18.23 -22.47 -10.23
CA GLY A 133 18.50 -21.91 -11.55
C GLY A 133 19.19 -20.54 -11.52
N ARG A 134 19.22 -19.88 -12.68
CA ARG A 134 20.08 -18.69 -12.91
C ARG A 134 19.63 -17.43 -12.18
N GLY A 135 18.39 -17.39 -11.70
CA GLY A 135 17.82 -16.26 -10.98
C GLY A 135 18.21 -16.19 -9.49
N VAL A 136 18.83 -17.24 -8.93
CA VAL A 136 19.18 -17.30 -7.50
C VAL A 136 20.28 -16.30 -7.16
N ALA A 137 19.97 -15.33 -6.29
CA ALA A 137 20.84 -14.26 -5.86
C ALA A 137 22.08 -14.77 -5.14
N ARG A 138 23.19 -14.01 -5.18
CA ARG A 138 24.45 -14.41 -4.53
C ARG A 138 24.31 -14.62 -3.02
N GLY A 139 23.44 -13.88 -2.35
CA GLY A 139 23.23 -13.91 -0.92
C GLY A 139 22.88 -12.53 -0.37
N TYR A 140 22.91 -12.42 0.95
CA TYR A 140 22.67 -11.17 1.68
C TYR A 140 24.01 -10.48 2.00
N VAL A 141 24.07 -9.16 1.79
CA VAL A 141 25.29 -8.38 2.02
C VAL A 141 25.60 -8.32 3.52
N GLY A 142 26.79 -8.81 3.92
CA GLY A 142 27.26 -8.79 5.32
C GLY A 142 26.51 -9.73 6.26
N LEU A 143 25.73 -10.68 5.73
CA LEU A 143 24.94 -11.65 6.49
C LEU A 143 25.23 -13.06 5.98
N GLU A 144 26.47 -13.52 6.14
CA GLU A 144 26.95 -14.81 5.62
C GLU A 144 26.21 -15.99 6.26
N GLN A 145 25.93 -15.91 7.55
CA GLN A 145 25.20 -16.97 8.28
C GLN A 145 23.78 -17.13 7.75
N LEU A 146 23.04 -16.02 7.58
CA LEU A 146 21.69 -16.05 7.01
C LEU A 146 21.73 -16.53 5.56
N THR A 147 22.74 -16.10 4.79
CA THR A 147 22.95 -16.57 3.42
C THR A 147 23.12 -18.09 3.38
N ALA A 148 23.94 -18.68 4.24
CA ALA A 148 24.13 -20.13 4.29
C ALA A 148 22.87 -20.89 4.71
N GLN A 149 22.00 -20.28 5.53
CA GLN A 149 20.73 -20.88 5.96
C GLN A 149 19.66 -20.87 4.87
N CYS A 150 19.59 -19.78 4.09
CA CYS A 150 18.55 -19.61 3.06
C CYS A 150 18.97 -20.11 1.67
N PHE A 151 20.27 -20.09 1.34
CA PHE A 151 20.81 -20.51 0.05
C PHE A 151 21.61 -21.80 0.22
N ILE A 152 20.93 -22.93 0.08
CA ILE A 152 21.46 -24.26 0.38
C ILE A 152 21.86 -25.02 -0.90
N PRO A 153 22.68 -26.08 -0.80
CA PRO A 153 23.00 -26.93 -1.94
C PRO A 153 21.73 -27.50 -2.60
N ASP A 154 21.74 -27.56 -3.93
CA ASP A 154 20.67 -28.20 -4.69
C ASP A 154 20.78 -29.73 -4.55
N PRO A 155 19.72 -30.44 -4.09
CA PRO A 155 19.77 -31.88 -3.91
C PRO A 155 19.69 -32.66 -5.23
N TYR A 156 19.38 -32.00 -6.35
CA TYR A 156 19.18 -32.64 -7.66
C TYR A 156 20.22 -32.24 -8.71
N ILE A 157 21.00 -31.20 -8.46
CA ILE A 157 21.99 -30.67 -9.41
C ILE A 157 23.35 -30.53 -8.70
N ASP A 158 24.37 -31.21 -9.22
CA ASP A 158 25.74 -31.11 -8.72
C ASP A 158 26.25 -29.66 -8.78
N ASN A 159 26.77 -29.16 -7.65
CA ASN A 159 27.18 -27.76 -7.48
C ASN A 159 26.06 -26.73 -7.73
N GLY A 160 24.81 -27.17 -7.79
CA GLY A 160 23.64 -26.32 -7.82
C GLY A 160 23.38 -25.68 -6.45
N ARG A 161 22.57 -24.63 -6.47
CA ARG A 161 22.15 -23.94 -5.25
C ARG A 161 20.68 -23.54 -5.38
N ILE A 162 19.93 -23.77 -4.32
CA ILE A 162 18.52 -23.41 -4.22
C ILE A 162 18.31 -22.39 -3.10
N TYR A 163 17.35 -21.49 -3.31
CA TYR A 163 16.86 -20.58 -2.30
C TYR A 163 15.62 -21.16 -1.64
N LYS A 164 15.64 -21.24 -0.31
CA LYS A 164 14.51 -21.64 0.54
C LYS A 164 13.60 -20.43 0.76
N THR A 165 12.40 -20.42 0.19
CA THR A 165 11.60 -19.17 0.16
C THR A 165 10.76 -18.96 1.42
N GLY A 166 10.47 -20.00 2.20
CA GLY A 166 9.49 -19.98 3.29
C GLY A 166 8.04 -19.94 2.81
N ASP A 167 7.77 -19.98 1.51
CA ASP A 167 6.41 -20.00 0.96
C ASP A 167 5.91 -21.44 0.81
N LEU A 168 4.62 -21.65 1.04
CA LEU A 168 3.95 -22.94 0.91
C LEU A 168 3.13 -22.98 -0.39
N ALA A 169 3.14 -24.12 -1.07
CA ALA A 169 2.34 -24.35 -2.28
C ALA A 169 2.07 -25.83 -2.52
N TYR A 170 1.08 -26.13 -3.36
CA TYR A 170 0.90 -27.45 -3.98
C TYR A 170 0.92 -27.37 -5.50
N TRP A 171 1.16 -28.52 -6.14
CA TRP A 171 1.10 -28.68 -7.59
C TRP A 171 -0.10 -29.53 -7.98
N ASP A 172 -0.93 -29.06 -8.92
CA ASP A 172 -2.15 -29.77 -9.35
C ASP A 172 -1.96 -30.69 -10.57
N GLY A 173 -0.72 -30.82 -11.07
CA GLY A 173 -0.41 -31.49 -12.34
C GLY A 173 -0.10 -30.53 -13.48
N GLU A 174 -0.56 -29.28 -13.38
CA GLU A 174 -0.37 -28.25 -14.39
C GLU A 174 0.12 -26.90 -13.84
N ARG A 175 -0.24 -26.51 -12.62
CA ARG A 175 0.05 -25.18 -12.04
C ARG A 175 0.45 -25.28 -10.58
N ILE A 176 1.28 -24.34 -10.15
CA ILE A 176 1.65 -24.17 -8.73
C ILE A 176 0.62 -23.25 -8.09
N HIS A 177 0.04 -23.70 -6.98
CA HIS A 177 -0.94 -22.97 -6.17
C HIS A 177 -0.31 -22.50 -4.87
N PHE A 178 -0.29 -21.19 -4.64
CA PHE A 178 0.25 -20.61 -3.42
C PHE A 178 -0.70 -20.82 -2.23
N CYS A 179 -0.16 -21.21 -1.08
CA CYS A 179 -0.91 -21.57 0.13
C CYS A 179 -0.58 -20.69 1.35
N GLY A 180 0.45 -19.84 1.28
CA GLY A 180 0.86 -18.99 2.40
C GLY A 180 2.36 -19.12 2.70
N ARG A 181 2.73 -18.88 3.96
CA ARG A 181 4.12 -18.95 4.43
C ARG A 181 4.26 -19.83 5.66
N VAL A 182 5.45 -20.39 5.83
CA VAL A 182 5.87 -21.14 7.02
C VAL A 182 6.18 -20.20 8.20
N ASP A 183 6.66 -19.00 7.89
CA ASP A 183 7.02 -17.96 8.87
C ASP A 183 5.93 -16.88 9.00
N ASN A 184 6.20 -15.88 9.85
CA ASN A 184 5.29 -14.76 10.10
C ASN A 184 5.50 -13.58 9.13
N GLN A 185 6.23 -13.76 8.01
CA GLN A 185 6.39 -12.67 7.06
C GLN A 185 5.08 -12.43 6.32
N VAL A 186 4.76 -11.17 6.13
CA VAL A 186 3.50 -10.78 5.48
C VAL A 186 3.76 -9.88 4.29
N LYS A 187 2.80 -9.86 3.38
CA LYS A 187 2.78 -8.94 2.25
C LYS A 187 1.63 -7.97 2.48
N VAL A 188 1.97 -6.69 2.66
CA VAL A 188 1.00 -5.63 2.90
C VAL A 188 1.26 -4.51 1.91
N ALA A 189 0.26 -4.16 1.10
CA ALA A 189 0.38 -3.19 0.02
C ALA A 189 1.55 -3.49 -0.93
N GLY A 190 1.83 -4.77 -1.17
CA GLY A 190 2.92 -5.26 -2.02
C GLY A 190 4.32 -5.20 -1.40
N TYR A 191 4.46 -4.70 -0.17
CA TYR A 191 5.73 -4.73 0.56
C TYR A 191 5.84 -6.04 1.32
N ARG A 192 7.01 -6.68 1.23
CA ARG A 192 7.39 -7.78 2.13
C ARG A 192 7.80 -7.16 3.46
N ILE A 193 7.08 -7.51 4.52
CA ILE A 193 7.27 -6.94 5.85
C ILE A 193 7.62 -8.05 6.83
N GLU A 194 8.74 -7.85 7.51
CA GLU A 194 9.16 -8.64 8.65
C GLU A 194 8.42 -8.14 9.90
N ILE A 195 7.38 -8.87 10.33
CA ILE A 195 6.61 -8.51 11.53
C ILE A 195 7.50 -8.34 12.76
N ALA A 196 8.50 -9.20 12.91
CA ALA A 196 9.44 -9.16 14.02
C ALA A 196 10.23 -7.84 14.08
N GLU A 197 10.53 -7.20 12.94
CA GLU A 197 11.24 -5.92 12.93
C GLU A 197 10.41 -4.79 13.56
N ILE A 198 9.09 -4.81 13.30
CA ILE A 198 8.15 -3.86 13.90
C ILE A 198 8.00 -4.16 15.39
N GLU A 199 7.82 -5.42 15.76
CA GLU A 199 7.72 -5.89 17.15
C GLU A 199 8.97 -5.50 17.96
N ASP A 200 10.17 -5.75 17.43
CA ASP A 200 11.44 -5.36 18.06
C ASP A 200 11.62 -3.84 18.17
N CYS A 201 11.07 -3.07 17.22
CA CYS A 201 11.06 -1.62 17.32
C CYS A 201 10.10 -1.14 18.43
N LEU A 202 8.90 -1.72 18.52
CA LEU A 202 7.90 -1.42 19.55
C LEU A 202 8.42 -1.77 20.95
N ASN A 203 9.02 -2.95 21.12
CA ASN A 203 9.55 -3.45 22.39
C ASN A 203 10.74 -2.64 22.92
N ARG A 204 11.37 -1.80 22.09
CA ARG A 204 12.40 -0.83 22.53
C ARG A 204 11.81 0.43 23.16
N HIS A 205 10.51 0.67 23.06
CA HIS A 205 9.87 1.85 23.63
C HIS A 205 9.58 1.65 25.12
N HIS A 206 10.05 2.56 25.97
CA HIS A 206 9.98 2.45 27.44
C HIS A 206 8.57 2.27 28.05
N ALA A 207 7.53 2.71 27.35
CA ALA A 207 6.13 2.58 27.81
C ALA A 207 5.46 1.26 27.40
N ILE A 208 6.15 0.38 26.66
CA ILE A 208 5.64 -0.90 26.17
C ILE A 208 6.38 -2.02 26.93
N ALA A 209 5.63 -2.96 27.53
CA ALA A 209 6.17 -4.17 28.13
C ALA A 209 6.32 -5.30 27.11
N ASP A 210 5.36 -5.42 26.20
CA ASP A 210 5.36 -6.41 25.12
C ASP A 210 4.53 -5.92 23.94
N ALA A 211 4.81 -6.45 22.75
CA ALA A 211 4.14 -6.06 21.52
C ALA A 211 4.01 -7.23 20.54
N ALA A 212 2.85 -7.29 19.89
CA ALA A 212 2.62 -8.16 18.75
C ALA A 212 2.04 -7.36 17.59
N VAL A 213 2.38 -7.75 16.37
CA VAL A 213 1.77 -7.20 15.16
C VAL A 213 1.06 -8.31 14.39
N ILE A 214 -0.15 -8.00 13.95
CA ILE A 214 -0.93 -8.86 13.06
C ILE A 214 -1.33 -8.10 11.80
N VAL A 215 -1.77 -8.85 10.79
CA VAL A 215 -2.45 -8.30 9.62
C VAL A 215 -3.94 -8.47 9.79
N GLU A 216 -4.66 -7.35 9.67
CA GLU A 216 -6.11 -7.32 9.57
C GLU A 216 -6.49 -7.08 8.11
N SER A 217 -7.20 -8.02 7.50
CA SER A 217 -7.76 -7.89 6.16
C SER A 217 -9.16 -7.26 6.25
N HIS A 218 -9.35 -6.08 5.65
CA HIS A 218 -10.67 -5.44 5.54
C HIS A 218 -10.95 -5.08 4.08
N GLU A 219 -12.06 -5.61 3.53
CA GLU A 219 -12.54 -5.32 2.16
C GLU A 219 -11.42 -5.31 1.09
N GLY A 220 -10.47 -6.26 1.18
CA GLY A 220 -9.39 -6.42 0.21
C GLY A 220 -8.23 -5.44 0.32
N ALA A 221 -8.10 -4.72 1.44
CA ALA A 221 -6.87 -4.05 1.85
C ALA A 221 -6.38 -4.66 3.16
N ASP A 222 -5.16 -5.19 3.14
CA ASP A 222 -4.47 -5.64 4.33
C ASP A 222 -3.86 -4.44 5.04
N ARG A 223 -3.97 -4.39 6.37
CA ARG A 223 -3.29 -3.39 7.20
C ARG A 223 -2.62 -4.03 8.41
N LEU A 224 -1.52 -3.42 8.84
CA LEU A 224 -0.84 -3.79 10.07
C LEU A 224 -1.61 -3.24 11.28
N VAL A 225 -1.83 -4.10 12.28
CA VAL A 225 -2.39 -3.74 13.58
C VAL A 225 -1.37 -4.11 14.64
N ALA A 226 -0.90 -3.12 15.40
CA ALA A 226 -0.03 -3.34 16.55
C ALA A 226 -0.87 -3.48 17.82
N ILE A 227 -0.60 -4.52 18.60
CA ILE A 227 -1.19 -4.78 19.91
C ILE A 227 -0.08 -4.62 20.93
N LEU A 228 -0.28 -3.70 21.88
CA LEU A 228 0.70 -3.32 22.88
C LEU A 228 0.22 -3.73 24.26
N VAL A 229 1.11 -4.29 25.06
CA VAL A 229 0.95 -4.43 26.50
C VAL A 229 1.65 -3.25 27.17
N PRO A 230 0.93 -2.35 27.86
CA PRO A 230 1.55 -1.22 28.54
C PRO A 230 2.53 -1.66 29.63
N ALA A 231 3.68 -0.99 29.75
CA ALA A 231 4.60 -1.20 30.86
C ALA A 231 4.01 -0.80 32.23
N SER A 232 3.00 0.07 32.22
CA SER A 232 2.26 0.47 33.40
C SER A 232 0.81 0.79 33.06
N GLN A 233 -0.12 0.21 33.82
CA GLN A 233 -1.55 0.52 33.73
C GLN A 233 -1.88 1.96 34.16
N ARG A 234 -0.95 2.67 34.80
CA ARG A 234 -1.13 4.07 35.21
C ARG A 234 -0.63 5.08 34.18
N ASN A 235 0.22 4.64 33.25
CA ASN A 235 0.83 5.50 32.25
C ASN A 235 0.82 4.79 30.90
N LEU A 236 -0.34 4.84 30.24
CA LEU A 236 -0.55 4.22 28.95
C LEU A 236 0.29 4.95 27.88
N PRO A 237 0.84 4.23 26.89
CA PRO A 237 1.57 4.88 25.80
C PRO A 237 0.66 5.84 25.04
N GLU A 238 1.18 7.02 24.66
CA GLU A 238 0.47 7.92 23.76
C GLU A 238 0.68 7.49 22.31
N GLU A 239 -0.39 7.46 21.51
CA GLU A 239 -0.31 6.98 20.12
C GLU A 239 0.67 7.78 19.26
N SER A 240 0.69 9.11 19.42
CA SER A 240 1.64 10.00 18.72
C SER A 240 3.08 9.62 19.03
N ALA A 241 3.40 9.43 20.32
CA ALA A 241 4.73 9.03 20.77
C ALA A 241 5.16 7.67 20.19
N ILE A 242 4.24 6.69 20.15
CA ILE A 242 4.52 5.39 19.51
C ILE A 242 4.78 5.55 18.01
N ARG A 243 3.94 6.32 17.30
CA ARG A 243 4.10 6.53 15.86
C ARG A 243 5.40 7.26 15.54
N ASP A 244 5.78 8.25 16.33
CA ASP A 244 7.03 9.00 16.14
C ASP A 244 8.26 8.14 16.43
N HIS A 245 8.19 7.29 17.46
CA HIS A 245 9.23 6.30 17.73
C HIS A 245 9.41 5.33 16.57
N LEU A 246 8.32 4.77 16.03
CA LEU A 246 8.39 3.87 14.87
C LEU A 246 8.97 4.57 13.63
N ARG A 247 8.55 5.81 13.34
CA ARG A 247 9.06 6.60 12.19
C ARG A 247 10.55 6.87 12.24
N ALA A 248 11.14 6.88 13.44
CA ALA A 248 12.58 7.10 13.59
C ALA A 248 13.42 5.90 13.11
N TYR A 249 12.85 4.69 13.07
CA TYR A 249 13.58 3.47 12.76
C TYR A 249 13.03 2.69 11.56
N LEU A 250 11.76 2.87 11.22
CA LEU A 250 11.07 2.10 10.20
C LEU A 250 10.58 2.97 9.05
N PRO A 251 10.58 2.44 7.82
CA PRO A 251 9.95 3.10 6.68
C PRO A 251 8.43 3.19 6.84
N ILE A 252 7.83 4.16 6.17
CA ILE A 252 6.39 4.49 6.33
C ILE A 252 5.44 3.31 6.09
N TYR A 253 5.78 2.39 5.17
CA TYR A 253 4.95 1.24 4.84
C TYR A 253 4.97 0.13 5.92
N MET A 254 5.89 0.18 6.87
CA MET A 254 5.94 -0.72 8.04
C MET A 254 5.19 -0.16 9.25
N LEU A 255 4.66 1.06 9.17
CA LEU A 255 3.95 1.67 10.28
C LEU A 255 2.54 1.03 10.42
N PRO A 256 2.16 0.59 11.63
CA PRO A 256 0.82 0.07 11.89
C PRO A 256 -0.27 1.10 11.58
N GLY A 257 -1.31 0.68 10.86
CA GLY A 257 -2.50 1.48 10.60
C GLY A 257 -3.34 1.66 11.86
N ARG A 258 -3.38 0.65 12.73
CA ARG A 258 -4.02 0.70 14.05
C ARG A 258 -3.08 0.28 15.15
N ILE A 259 -3.28 0.89 16.32
CA ILE A 259 -2.56 0.58 17.54
C ILE A 259 -3.61 0.29 18.62
N MET A 260 -3.47 -0.85 19.27
CA MET A 260 -4.39 -1.35 20.28
C MET A 260 -3.65 -1.67 21.57
N LEU A 261 -4.38 -1.62 22.68
CA LEU A 261 -3.91 -2.03 23.99
C LEU A 261 -4.56 -3.36 24.38
N ALA A 262 -3.74 -4.23 24.95
CA ALA A 262 -4.14 -5.48 25.60
C ALA A 262 -3.55 -5.52 27.01
N ASP A 263 -4.22 -6.23 27.92
CA ASP A 263 -3.69 -6.50 29.26
C ASP A 263 -2.53 -7.51 29.21
N GLU A 264 -2.62 -8.49 28.30
CA GLU A 264 -1.61 -9.51 28.05
C GLU A 264 -1.69 -10.02 26.61
N LEU A 265 -0.59 -10.58 26.10
CA LEU A 265 -0.59 -11.28 24.81
C LEU A 265 -0.95 -12.75 25.01
N PRO A 266 -2.01 -13.26 24.36
CA PRO A 266 -2.35 -14.67 24.44
C PRO A 266 -1.22 -15.50 23.83
N CYS A 267 -0.85 -16.59 24.50
CA CYS A 267 0.20 -17.50 24.05
C CYS A 267 -0.37 -18.89 23.76
N ASN A 268 0.22 -19.58 22.79
CA ASN A 268 -0.09 -20.98 22.48
C ASN A 268 0.60 -21.93 23.48
N THR A 269 0.39 -23.24 23.31
CA THR A 269 0.97 -24.29 24.15
C THR A 269 2.50 -24.35 24.18
N HIS A 270 3.17 -23.66 23.25
CA HIS A 270 4.63 -23.52 23.18
C HIS A 270 5.12 -22.15 23.69
N ASN A 271 4.28 -21.42 24.42
CA ASN A 271 4.59 -20.11 24.99
C ASN A 271 4.98 -19.04 23.93
N LYS A 272 4.46 -19.19 22.70
CA LYS A 272 4.58 -18.19 21.62
C LYS A 272 3.27 -17.44 21.48
N VAL A 273 3.31 -16.16 21.12
CA VAL A 273 2.12 -15.35 20.85
C VAL A 273 1.17 -16.06 19.87
N ASP A 274 -0.07 -16.23 20.28
CA ASP A 274 -1.16 -16.77 19.48
C ASP A 274 -1.86 -15.64 18.71
N ARG A 275 -1.40 -15.42 17.47
CA ARG A 275 -1.95 -14.39 16.58
C ARG A 275 -3.41 -14.65 16.17
N ARG A 276 -3.87 -15.91 16.20
CA ARG A 276 -5.27 -16.23 15.93
C ARG A 276 -6.15 -15.79 17.09
N ALA A 277 -5.74 -16.09 18.32
CA ALA A 277 -6.42 -15.62 19.51
C ALA A 277 -6.46 -14.08 19.57
N LEU A 278 -5.36 -13.39 19.20
CA LEU A 278 -5.36 -11.93 19.08
C LEU A 278 -6.40 -11.42 18.07
N ASN A 279 -6.48 -12.03 16.89
CA ASN A 279 -7.47 -11.64 15.89
C ASN A 279 -8.92 -11.86 16.38
N ASP A 280 -9.16 -12.93 17.14
CA ASP A 280 -10.47 -13.21 17.73
C ASP A 280 -10.82 -12.19 18.83
N LEU A 281 -9.85 -11.74 19.64
CA LEU A 281 -10.03 -10.66 20.62
C LEU A 281 -10.39 -9.33 19.96
N ILE A 282 -9.77 -9.02 18.81
CA ILE A 282 -10.07 -7.82 18.02
C ILE A 282 -11.50 -7.88 17.50
N LYS A 283 -11.90 -8.99 16.88
CA LYS A 283 -13.26 -9.17 16.34
C LYS A 283 -14.32 -9.13 17.43
N ALA A 284 -13.99 -9.61 18.63
CA ALA A 284 -14.86 -9.56 19.79
C ALA A 284 -14.88 -8.19 20.49
N GLY A 285 -14.11 -7.20 20.00
CA GLY A 285 -14.04 -5.86 20.60
C GLY A 285 -13.44 -5.84 22.01
N ARG A 286 -12.59 -6.83 22.34
CA ARG A 286 -12.00 -6.98 23.69
C ARG A 286 -10.66 -6.26 23.86
N LEU A 287 -10.09 -5.74 22.78
CA LEU A 287 -8.91 -4.89 22.82
C LEU A 287 -9.33 -3.43 22.76
N THR A 288 -8.57 -2.56 23.43
CA THR A 288 -8.86 -1.13 23.46
C THR A 288 -8.10 -0.45 22.33
N ASP A 289 -8.81 0.20 21.41
CA ASP A 289 -8.15 1.02 20.39
C ASP A 289 -7.57 2.26 21.07
N ILE A 290 -6.26 2.49 20.93
CA ILE A 290 -5.58 3.59 21.64
C ILE A 290 -6.14 4.95 21.23
N SER A 291 -6.68 5.06 20.01
CA SER A 291 -7.34 6.28 19.53
C SER A 291 -8.60 6.63 20.32
N SER A 292 -9.28 5.62 20.88
CA SER A 292 -10.49 5.80 21.70
C SER A 292 -10.21 6.36 23.10
N LEU A 293 -8.95 6.29 23.55
CA LEU A 293 -8.52 6.83 24.84
C LEU A 293 -8.16 8.31 24.77
N ARG A 294 -8.07 8.88 23.55
CA ARG A 294 -7.88 10.31 23.41
C ARG A 294 -9.12 11.04 23.93
N PRO A 295 -8.95 12.11 24.72
CA PRO A 295 -10.05 12.99 25.04
C PRO A 295 -10.69 13.45 23.73
N VAL A 296 -11.99 13.16 23.55
CA VAL A 296 -12.76 13.78 22.48
C VAL A 296 -12.65 15.28 22.70
N PRO A 297 -12.07 16.04 21.77
CA PRO A 297 -11.95 17.47 21.97
C PRO A 297 -13.36 18.03 22.12
N VAL A 298 -13.63 18.67 23.27
CA VAL A 298 -14.89 19.38 23.50
C VAL A 298 -14.82 20.65 22.67
N LEU A 299 -15.28 20.54 21.44
CA LEU A 299 -15.36 21.63 20.50
C LEU A 299 -16.68 22.36 20.77
N PRO A 300 -16.69 23.70 20.82
CA PRO A 300 -17.94 24.44 20.84
C PRO A 300 -18.83 23.99 19.68
N VAL A 301 -20.12 23.79 19.93
CA VAL A 301 -21.10 23.31 18.94
C VAL A 301 -21.05 24.17 17.66
N ASP A 302 -20.77 25.46 17.80
CA ASP A 302 -20.71 26.42 16.70
C ASP A 302 -19.31 26.58 16.08
N SER A 303 -18.34 25.72 16.43
CA SER A 303 -16.98 25.83 15.90
C SER A 303 -16.81 25.08 14.58
N VAL A 304 -15.99 25.63 13.67
CA VAL A 304 -15.61 24.98 12.40
C VAL A 304 -15.03 23.58 12.63
N PHE A 305 -14.28 23.38 13.72
CA PHE A 305 -13.77 22.07 14.10
C PHE A 305 -14.90 21.06 14.40
N ALA A 306 -15.97 21.49 15.09
CA ALA A 306 -17.09 20.62 15.45
C ALA A 306 -17.88 20.19 14.19
N GLU A 307 -18.13 21.13 13.28
CA GLU A 307 -18.84 20.85 12.04
C GLU A 307 -18.05 19.92 11.10
N ILE A 308 -16.74 20.14 10.97
CA ILE A 308 -15.88 19.22 10.20
C ILE A 308 -15.84 17.84 10.85
N SER A 309 -15.66 17.77 12.17
CA SER A 309 -15.64 16.50 12.90
C SER A 309 -16.95 15.73 12.76
N LYS A 310 -18.09 16.41 12.86
CA LYS A 310 -19.42 15.82 12.67
C LYS A 310 -19.56 15.27 11.25
N SER A 311 -19.20 16.06 10.24
CA SER A 311 -19.25 15.62 8.85
C SER A 311 -18.37 14.41 8.59
N TRP A 312 -17.20 14.31 9.23
CA TRP A 312 -16.32 13.14 9.08
C TRP A 312 -16.89 11.91 9.78
N CYS A 313 -17.42 12.06 11.00
CA CYS A 313 -18.07 10.94 11.71
C CYS A 313 -19.26 10.38 10.91
N GLU A 314 -20.13 11.25 10.38
CA GLU A 314 -21.30 10.86 9.59
C GLU A 314 -20.90 10.13 8.30
N VAL A 315 -19.97 10.70 7.54
CA VAL A 315 -19.54 10.16 6.24
C VAL A 315 -18.73 8.87 6.40
N LEU A 316 -17.90 8.76 7.44
CA LEU A 316 -17.07 7.57 7.69
C LEU A 316 -17.80 6.51 8.53
N GLY A 317 -19.01 6.78 9.02
CA GLY A 317 -19.77 5.86 9.87
C GLY A 317 -19.10 5.58 11.23
N ARG A 318 -18.40 6.57 11.80
CA ARG A 318 -17.62 6.42 13.03
C ARG A 318 -18.26 7.17 14.19
N ALA A 319 -18.16 6.61 15.39
CA ALA A 319 -18.60 7.28 16.61
C ALA A 319 -17.77 8.54 16.90
N THR A 320 -16.45 8.47 16.67
CA THR A 320 -15.51 9.58 16.87
C THR A 320 -14.39 9.56 15.82
N VAL A 321 -13.82 10.75 15.58
CA VAL A 321 -12.66 10.99 14.72
C VAL A 321 -11.72 11.95 15.45
N GLY A 322 -10.43 11.64 15.49
CA GLY A 322 -9.41 12.50 16.09
C GLY A 322 -9.07 13.71 15.22
N LEU A 323 -8.69 14.82 15.85
CA LEU A 323 -8.36 16.06 15.11
C LEU A 323 -7.16 15.92 14.18
N ASP A 324 -6.25 15.02 14.53
CA ASP A 324 -4.98 14.76 13.83
C ASP A 324 -5.01 13.44 13.05
N ASP A 325 -6.18 12.78 13.00
CA ASP A 325 -6.36 11.58 12.21
C ASP A 325 -6.36 11.96 10.73
N ALA A 326 -5.47 11.32 9.96
CA ALA A 326 -5.43 11.53 8.53
C ALA A 326 -6.62 10.83 7.87
N PHE A 327 -7.36 11.59 7.06
CA PHE A 327 -8.62 11.18 6.44
C PHE A 327 -8.56 9.81 5.77
N PHE A 328 -7.51 9.57 4.99
CA PHE A 328 -7.32 8.32 4.25
C PHE A 328 -6.88 7.17 5.15
N ASP A 329 -6.16 7.44 6.24
CA ASP A 329 -5.69 6.43 7.19
C ASP A 329 -6.86 5.84 8.00
N ILE A 330 -7.93 6.62 8.19
CA ILE A 330 -9.13 6.20 8.95
C ILE A 330 -10.27 5.66 8.10
N GLY A 331 -10.00 5.34 6.82
CA GLY A 331 -10.96 4.73 5.89
C GLY A 331 -11.65 5.70 4.93
N GLY A 332 -11.17 6.94 4.81
CA GLY A 332 -11.65 7.90 3.83
C GLY A 332 -11.27 7.51 2.40
N ASN A 333 -12.16 7.81 1.46
CA ASN A 333 -11.95 7.64 0.01
C ASN A 333 -12.40 8.90 -0.75
N SER A 334 -12.17 8.95 -2.06
CA SER A 334 -12.50 10.13 -2.89
C SER A 334 -13.98 10.51 -2.83
N LEU A 335 -14.90 9.53 -2.76
CA LEU A 335 -16.33 9.79 -2.67
C LEU A 335 -16.70 10.43 -1.33
N ALA A 336 -16.22 9.86 -0.22
CA ALA A 336 -16.38 10.40 1.12
C ALA A 336 -15.76 11.80 1.24
N LEU A 337 -14.62 12.03 0.60
CA LEU A 337 -13.95 13.34 0.56
C LEU A 337 -14.80 14.39 -0.18
N MET A 338 -15.46 14.01 -1.27
CA MET A 338 -16.37 14.89 -2.00
C MET A 338 -17.66 15.18 -1.23
N GLN A 339 -18.18 14.20 -0.46
CA GLN A 339 -19.32 14.41 0.44
C GLN A 339 -18.97 15.41 1.56
N ILE A 340 -17.78 15.26 2.15
CA ILE A 340 -17.24 16.18 3.15
C ILE A 340 -17.00 17.57 2.54
N HIS A 341 -16.45 17.65 1.32
CA HIS A 341 -16.28 18.91 0.59
C HIS A 341 -17.60 19.66 0.47
N ALA A 342 -18.65 18.95 0.02
CA ALA A 342 -19.98 19.53 -0.18
C ALA A 342 -20.60 20.08 1.10
N HIS A 343 -20.35 19.46 2.26
CA HIS A 343 -20.76 19.99 3.56
C HIS A 343 -19.93 21.21 3.99
N ILE A 344 -18.61 21.14 3.88
CA ILE A 344 -17.72 22.18 4.41
C ILE A 344 -17.84 23.51 3.63
N VAL A 345 -18.07 23.47 2.32
CA VAL A 345 -18.24 24.70 1.52
C VAL A 345 -19.50 25.49 1.87
N GLN A 346 -20.46 24.88 2.58
CA GLN A 346 -21.67 25.56 3.07
C GLN A 346 -21.45 26.27 4.40
N LEU A 347 -20.30 26.08 5.05
CA LEU A 347 -20.02 26.72 6.33
C LEU A 347 -19.80 28.24 6.16
N PRO A 348 -20.61 29.08 6.82
CA PRO A 348 -20.48 30.53 6.70
C PRO A 348 -19.16 31.02 7.30
N GLY A 349 -18.62 32.11 6.74
CA GLY A 349 -17.43 32.77 7.29
C GLY A 349 -16.11 32.01 7.09
N CYS A 350 -16.12 30.90 6.35
CA CYS A 350 -14.94 30.11 6.03
C CYS A 350 -14.30 30.55 4.70
N ARG A 351 -12.99 30.34 4.57
CA ARG A 351 -12.27 30.51 3.30
C ARG A 351 -12.84 29.56 2.23
N ALA A 352 -12.83 30.00 0.97
CA ALA A 352 -13.15 29.14 -0.16
C ALA A 352 -12.24 27.89 -0.19
N LEU A 353 -12.86 26.72 -0.26
CA LEU A 353 -12.20 25.43 -0.22
C LEU A 353 -12.31 24.75 -1.59
N LEU A 354 -11.17 24.48 -2.23
CA LEU A 354 -11.13 23.66 -3.43
C LEU A 354 -11.11 22.17 -3.06
N PRO A 355 -11.63 21.26 -3.90
CA PRO A 355 -11.51 19.82 -3.66
C PRO A 355 -10.05 19.37 -3.48
N SER A 356 -9.11 20.00 -4.19
CA SER A 356 -7.68 19.74 -4.07
C SER A 356 -7.06 20.17 -2.73
N ASP A 357 -7.67 21.10 -2.01
CA ASP A 357 -7.18 21.55 -0.69
C ASP A 357 -7.41 20.47 0.39
N LEU A 358 -8.43 19.62 0.25
CA LEU A 358 -8.69 18.52 1.19
C LEU A 358 -7.57 17.47 1.17
N PHE A 359 -6.88 17.29 0.04
CA PHE A 359 -5.69 16.46 -0.04
C PHE A 359 -4.46 17.11 0.62
N ARG A 360 -4.42 18.44 0.66
CA ARG A 360 -3.31 19.21 1.27
C ARG A 360 -3.45 19.36 2.78
N PHE A 361 -4.69 19.26 3.27
CA PHE A 361 -5.03 19.36 4.68
C PHE A 361 -5.76 18.09 5.14
N PRO A 362 -5.06 16.95 5.21
CA PRO A 362 -5.67 15.63 5.38
C PRO A 362 -6.18 15.36 6.79
N THR A 363 -6.11 16.31 7.73
CA THR A 363 -6.64 16.16 9.10
C THR A 363 -7.63 17.28 9.42
N ILE A 364 -8.55 17.04 10.34
CA ILE A 364 -9.52 18.05 10.80
C ILE A 364 -8.79 19.31 11.30
N ARG A 365 -7.68 19.14 12.03
CA ARG A 365 -6.89 20.27 12.54
C ARG A 365 -6.29 21.11 11.42
N MET A 366 -5.69 20.45 10.44
CA MET A 366 -5.08 21.15 9.31
C MET A 366 -6.14 21.89 8.49
N LEU A 367 -7.28 21.24 8.26
CA LEU A 367 -8.38 21.79 7.46
C LEU A 367 -9.06 22.97 8.17
N ALA A 368 -9.40 22.82 9.44
CA ALA A 368 -10.00 23.89 10.23
C ALA A 368 -9.07 25.11 10.31
N ASN A 369 -7.77 24.90 10.54
CA ASN A 369 -6.78 25.98 10.55
C ASN A 369 -6.66 26.68 9.19
N TYR A 370 -6.78 25.95 8.08
CA TYR A 370 -6.78 26.54 6.74
C TYR A 370 -8.03 27.41 6.51
N LEU A 371 -9.20 26.92 6.92
CA LEU A 371 -10.48 27.60 6.75
C LEU A 371 -10.63 28.86 7.61
N LEU A 372 -10.05 28.83 8.82
CA LEU A 372 -10.10 29.92 9.80
C LEU A 372 -8.98 30.96 9.60
N ARG A 373 -8.01 30.71 8.73
CA ARG A 373 -6.91 31.66 8.50
C ARG A 373 -7.49 32.92 7.83
N PRO A 374 -7.34 34.12 8.43
CA PRO A 374 -7.81 35.34 7.79
C PRO A 374 -7.12 35.52 6.44
N LEU A 375 -7.90 35.92 5.43
CA LEU A 375 -7.36 36.36 4.15
C LEU A 375 -6.41 37.51 4.45
N GLN A 376 -5.10 37.32 4.25
CA GLN A 376 -4.22 38.47 4.17
C GLN A 376 -4.71 39.30 2.98
N PRO A 377 -5.05 40.58 3.16
CA PRO A 377 -5.33 41.43 2.02
C PRO A 377 -4.07 41.47 1.18
N MET A 378 -4.14 40.99 -0.06
CA MET A 378 -3.12 41.34 -1.05
C MET A 378 -3.16 42.86 -1.19
N THR A 379 -2.17 43.53 -0.61
CA THR A 379 -1.99 44.95 -0.84
C THR A 379 -1.57 45.15 -2.30
N LEU A 380 -2.15 46.16 -2.95
CA LEU A 380 -1.85 46.59 -4.32
C LEU A 380 -0.35 46.86 -4.61
N ALA A 381 0.52 46.82 -3.59
CA ALA A 381 1.97 46.92 -3.73
C ALA A 381 2.61 45.70 -4.42
N ASP A 382 2.04 44.49 -4.31
CA ASP A 382 2.63 43.27 -4.87
C ASP A 382 2.39 43.11 -6.39
N VAL A 383 1.59 44.00 -6.99
CA VAL A 383 1.33 44.03 -8.44
C VAL A 383 2.31 44.96 -9.18
N ALA A 384 3.02 45.84 -8.46
CA ALA A 384 3.82 46.90 -9.08
C ALA A 384 5.27 46.50 -9.41
N ASP A 385 5.77 45.35 -8.95
CA ASP A 385 7.17 44.95 -9.16
C ASP A 385 7.30 43.62 -9.92
N LYS A 386 6.88 43.64 -11.18
CA LYS A 386 7.41 42.73 -12.20
C LYS A 386 7.73 43.53 -13.46
N PRO A 387 8.99 43.55 -13.95
CA PRO A 387 9.31 44.21 -15.19
C PRO A 387 8.60 43.51 -16.36
N SER A 388 7.79 44.28 -17.06
CA SER A 388 7.06 43.91 -18.26
C SER A 388 8.02 43.55 -19.41
N GLN A 389 8.14 42.27 -19.74
CA GLN A 389 8.55 41.86 -21.09
C GLN A 389 7.33 41.93 -22.01
N THR A 390 7.12 43.10 -22.61
CA THR A 390 6.04 43.36 -23.55
C THR A 390 6.33 42.69 -24.89
N ARG A 391 5.64 41.57 -25.13
CA ARG A 391 5.48 40.92 -26.43
C ARG A 391 4.50 41.76 -27.28
N ARG A 392 4.96 42.50 -28.29
CA ARG A 392 4.06 43.07 -29.32
C ARG A 392 3.86 42.08 -30.47
N GLN A 393 2.61 41.78 -30.75
CA GLN A 393 2.15 40.89 -31.82
C GLN A 393 2.19 41.56 -33.20
N LYS A 394 2.56 40.73 -34.19
CA LYS A 394 2.07 40.58 -35.56
C LYS A 394 1.75 41.84 -36.40
N THR A 395 2.43 41.91 -37.55
CA THR A 395 1.75 42.23 -38.82
C THR A 395 2.50 41.57 -39.99
N LEU A 396 1.81 40.69 -40.70
CA LEU A 396 2.27 40.05 -41.95
C LEU A 396 1.12 40.13 -42.94
N SER A 397 1.13 41.13 -43.81
CA SER A 397 0.47 41.11 -45.11
C SER A 397 1.13 42.10 -46.07
N SER A 398 1.86 41.51 -47.02
CA SER A 398 1.98 41.87 -48.45
C SER A 398 2.25 43.32 -48.89
N ARG A 399 3.42 43.56 -49.49
CA ARG A 399 3.61 43.71 -50.96
C ARG A 399 5.01 44.26 -51.33
N ARG A 400 5.65 43.52 -52.24
CA ARG A 400 6.46 43.95 -53.41
C ARG A 400 7.69 44.89 -53.24
N SER A 401 8.82 44.29 -53.61
CA SER A 401 9.77 44.72 -54.66
C SER A 401 10.81 45.82 -54.35
N LEU A 402 12.10 45.43 -54.30
CA LEU A 402 13.13 45.68 -55.33
C LEU A 402 14.55 45.63 -54.72
N LYS A 403 15.43 44.83 -55.35
CA LYS A 403 16.91 44.98 -55.52
C LYS A 403 17.78 45.08 -54.25
N GLY A 404 18.98 44.52 -54.15
CA GLY A 404 19.88 43.73 -54.98
C GLY A 404 20.99 43.23 -54.01
N GLU A 405 21.52 42.03 -54.24
CA GLU A 405 22.89 41.82 -54.73
C GLU A 405 23.97 41.71 -53.65
N GLN A 406 24.69 40.58 -53.71
CA GLN A 406 26.10 40.35 -53.35
C GLN A 406 26.45 40.29 -51.85
N ASP A 407 27.35 39.44 -51.36
CA ASP A 407 28.15 38.33 -51.89
C ASP A 407 28.80 37.63 -50.67
N VAL A 408 29.20 36.36 -50.89
CA VAL A 408 30.07 35.46 -50.08
C VAL A 408 29.42 34.66 -48.94
#